data_AF-A0A242PAJ3-F1
#
_entry.id   AF-A0A242PAJ3-F1
#
_cell.length_a   1.000
_cell.length_b   1.000
_cell.length_c   1.000
_cell.angle_alpha   90.00
_cell.angle_beta   90.00
_cell.angle_gamma   90.00
#
_symmetry.space_group_name_H-M   'P 1'
#
loop_
_entity.id
_entity.type
_entity.pdbx_description
1 polymer ?
#
loop_
_entity_poly.entity_id
_entity_poly.type
_entity_poly.pdbx_seq_one_letter_code
_entity_poly.pdbx_strand_id
1 'polypeptide(L)'
;MKKLHWLLIKLLLALAISLVVGYIFSEYTTFSKLDNIISALQNTSAMVFAISGIWLAYLYPEAIAGLVKGENVNLENDRAKARKIESIVGIVIVSAVVMIGIIVFYIASAFLINTNLYINNKALFKIISVTYINFLAITQIYCVYLVIKRSVSFINHLYKQISDKKTEKLL
;
A
#
# COMPACT_ATOMS: atom_id res chain seq x y z
N MET A 1 -5.60 -12.55 -14.88
CA MET A 1 -6.83 -11.77 -15.09
C MET A 1 -7.78 -11.72 -13.88
N LYS A 2 -8.20 -12.84 -13.25
CA LYS A 2 -9.14 -12.82 -12.10
C LYS A 2 -8.69 -11.98 -10.88
N LYS A 3 -7.40 -12.00 -10.53
CA LYS A 3 -6.85 -11.18 -9.42
C LYS A 3 -6.92 -9.68 -9.70
N LEU A 4 -6.71 -9.27 -10.95
CA LEU A 4 -6.77 -7.86 -11.35
C LEU A 4 -8.20 -7.31 -11.27
N HIS A 5 -9.17 -8.09 -11.71
CA HIS A 5 -10.60 -7.71 -11.61
C HIS A 5 -11.05 -7.51 -10.16
N TRP A 6 -10.60 -8.38 -9.25
CA TRP A 6 -10.86 -8.25 -7.81
C TRP A 6 -10.18 -7.04 -7.17
N LEU A 7 -9.02 -6.63 -7.67
CA LEU A 7 -8.35 -5.39 -7.25
C LEU A 7 -9.13 -4.16 -7.74
N LEU A 8 -9.56 -4.16 -9.01
CA LEU A 8 -10.35 -3.08 -9.59
C LEU A 8 -11.69 -2.89 -8.86
N ILE A 9 -12.39 -3.98 -8.52
CA ILE A 9 -13.64 -3.93 -7.74
C ILE A 9 -13.41 -3.29 -6.36
N LYS A 10 -12.34 -3.69 -5.65
CA LYS A 10 -11.98 -3.10 -4.35
C LYS A 10 -11.66 -1.61 -4.47
N LEU A 11 -11.00 -1.21 -5.56
CA LEU A 11 -10.61 0.16 -5.82
C LEU A 11 -11.84 1.04 -6.15
N LEU A 12 -12.78 0.50 -6.93
CA LEU A 12 -14.07 1.15 -7.22
C LEU A 12 -14.94 1.28 -5.96
N LEU A 13 -14.98 0.26 -5.11
CA LEU A 13 -15.66 0.31 -3.81
C LEU A 13 -15.04 1.37 -2.90
N ALA A 14 -13.71 1.42 -2.80
CA ALA A 14 -13.01 2.43 -2.03
C ALA A 14 -13.30 3.85 -2.56
N LEU A 15 -13.37 4.02 -3.88
CA LEU A 15 -13.72 5.29 -4.51
C LEU A 15 -15.15 5.71 -4.17
N ALA A 16 -16.12 4.78 -4.26
CA ALA A 16 -17.51 5.04 -3.93
C ALA A 16 -17.69 5.43 -2.45
N ILE A 17 -17.03 4.71 -1.53
CA ILE A 17 -17.03 5.04 -0.09
C ILE A 17 -16.42 6.43 0.12
N SER A 18 -15.32 6.73 -0.55
CA SER A 18 -14.67 8.04 -0.45
C SER A 18 -15.50 9.19 -0.99
N LEU A 19 -16.28 8.98 -2.05
CA LEU A 19 -17.20 10.00 -2.57
C LEU A 19 -18.30 10.33 -1.57
N VAL A 20 -18.89 9.30 -0.93
CA VAL A 20 -19.93 9.49 0.09
C VAL A 20 -19.37 10.22 1.32
N VAL A 21 -18.23 9.76 1.83
CA VAL A 21 -17.57 10.40 2.97
C VAL A 21 -17.13 11.82 2.63
N GLY A 22 -16.57 12.03 1.44
CA GLY A 22 -16.14 13.33 0.95
C GLY A 22 -17.29 14.32 0.85
N TYR A 23 -18.46 13.90 0.35
CA TYR A 23 -19.65 14.73 0.27
C TYR A 23 -20.21 15.13 1.64
N ILE A 24 -20.22 14.21 2.62
CA ILE A 24 -20.76 14.46 3.96
C ILE A 24 -19.79 15.29 4.82
N PHE A 25 -18.49 14.97 4.77
CA PHE A 25 -17.49 15.55 5.68
C PHE A 25 -16.72 16.74 5.10
N SER A 26 -16.91 17.10 3.83
CA SER A 26 -16.24 18.25 3.22
C SER A 26 -16.55 19.56 3.93
N GLU A 27 -17.75 19.74 4.47
CA GLU A 27 -18.11 20.97 5.18
C GLU A 27 -17.33 21.12 6.50
N TYR A 28 -17.15 20.02 7.24
CA TYR A 28 -16.50 20.01 8.56
C TYR A 28 -14.97 19.94 8.54
N THR A 29 -14.36 19.72 7.37
CA THR A 29 -12.91 19.51 7.25
C THR A 29 -12.18 20.83 6.96
N THR A 30 -11.13 21.16 7.70
CA THR A 30 -10.24 22.29 7.42
C THR A 30 -8.97 21.80 6.73
N PHE A 31 -8.39 22.58 5.81
CA PHE A 31 -7.15 22.24 5.10
C PHE A 31 -5.99 21.83 6.04
N SER A 32 -5.85 22.48 7.19
CA SER A 32 -4.85 22.10 8.20
C SER A 32 -5.01 20.65 8.73
N LYS A 33 -6.23 20.11 8.77
CA LYS A 33 -6.45 18.70 9.16
C LYS A 33 -6.05 17.73 8.04
N LEU A 34 -6.08 18.18 6.78
CA LEU A 34 -5.68 17.36 5.64
C LEU A 34 -4.16 17.15 5.61
N ASP A 35 -3.36 18.16 5.93
CA ASP A 35 -1.90 18.00 5.99
C ASP A 35 -1.45 16.98 7.04
N ASN A 36 -2.13 16.91 8.19
CA ASN A 36 -1.87 15.87 9.20
C ASN A 36 -2.17 14.47 8.67
N ILE A 37 -3.27 14.30 7.95
CA ILE A 37 -3.65 13.02 7.33
C ILE A 37 -2.63 12.64 6.25
N ILE A 38 -2.26 13.58 5.38
CA ILE A 38 -1.26 13.37 4.33
C ILE A 38 0.08 12.94 4.95
N SER A 39 0.53 13.63 6.00
CA SER A 39 1.77 13.29 6.71
C SER A 39 1.70 11.87 7.31
N ALA A 40 0.56 11.51 7.92
CA ALA A 40 0.34 10.16 8.42
C ALA A 40 0.39 9.10 7.29
N LEU A 41 -0.17 9.39 6.11
CA LEU A 41 -0.11 8.50 4.95
C LEU A 41 1.33 8.31 4.43
N GLN A 42 2.13 9.38 4.37
CA GLN A 42 3.54 9.31 3.96
C GLN A 42 4.34 8.43 4.93
N ASN A 43 4.22 8.70 6.23
CA ASN A 43 4.91 7.92 7.27
C ASN A 43 4.50 6.45 7.24
N THR A 44 3.21 6.18 7.04
CA THR A 44 2.68 4.82 6.92
C THR A 44 3.22 4.13 5.66
N SER A 45 3.37 4.86 4.55
CA SER A 45 3.93 4.32 3.31
C SER A 45 5.41 3.96 3.45
N ALA A 46 6.20 4.82 4.10
CA ALA A 46 7.60 4.53 4.43
C ALA A 46 7.73 3.30 5.34
N MET A 47 6.85 3.18 6.34
CA MET A 47 6.79 2.01 7.22
C MET A 47 6.46 0.72 6.43
N VAL A 48 5.47 0.75 5.53
CA VAL A 48 5.10 -0.39 4.69
C VAL A 48 6.26 -0.80 3.77
N PHE A 49 6.97 0.16 3.20
CA PHE A 49 8.16 -0.09 2.38
C PHE A 49 9.25 -0.80 3.19
N ALA A 50 9.55 -0.30 4.40
CA ALA A 50 10.57 -0.88 5.28
C ALA A 50 10.23 -2.33 5.69
N ILE A 51 9.01 -2.57 6.18
CA ILE A 51 8.59 -3.92 6.62
C ILE A 51 8.61 -4.90 5.44
N SER A 52 8.10 -4.49 4.28
CA SER A 52 8.09 -5.34 3.09
C SER A 52 9.49 -5.62 2.56
N GLY A 53 10.42 -4.65 2.67
CA GLY A 53 11.83 -4.83 2.33
C GLY A 53 12.52 -5.89 3.19
N ILE A 54 12.29 -5.86 4.51
CA ILE A 54 12.78 -6.89 5.44
C ILE A 54 12.24 -8.27 5.05
N TRP A 55 10.94 -8.36 4.74
CA TRP A 55 10.33 -9.63 4.32
C TRP A 55 10.90 -10.16 3.01
N LEU A 56 11.16 -9.27 2.03
CA LEU A 56 11.76 -9.65 0.76
C LEU A 56 13.18 -10.19 0.97
N ALA A 57 13.97 -9.52 1.81
CA ALA A 57 15.32 -9.92 2.18
C ALA A 57 15.36 -11.31 2.85
N TYR A 58 14.45 -11.54 3.80
CA TYR A 58 14.39 -12.80 4.52
C TYR A 58 13.91 -13.96 3.65
N LEU A 59 12.83 -13.77 2.89
CA LEU A 59 12.20 -14.86 2.15
C LEU A 59 13.02 -15.32 0.93
N TYR A 60 13.87 -14.44 0.38
CA TYR A 60 14.58 -14.69 -0.87
C TYR A 60 16.01 -14.16 -0.90
N PRO A 61 16.89 -14.64 0.00
CA PRO A 61 18.30 -14.30 -0.05
C PRO A 61 18.93 -14.69 -1.40
N GLU A 62 18.53 -15.84 -1.97
CA GLU A 62 19.03 -16.34 -3.26
C GLU A 62 18.65 -15.45 -4.45
N ALA A 63 17.45 -14.88 -4.46
CA ALA A 63 17.02 -13.97 -5.54
C ALA A 63 17.80 -12.65 -5.47
N ILE A 64 18.06 -12.16 -4.26
CA ILE A 64 18.87 -10.96 -4.05
C ILE A 64 20.34 -11.24 -4.38
N ALA A 65 20.87 -12.40 -3.97
CA ALA A 65 22.23 -12.82 -4.26
C ALA A 65 22.47 -12.97 -5.76
N GLY A 66 21.50 -13.50 -6.51
CA GLY A 66 21.60 -13.59 -7.97
C GLY A 66 21.48 -12.28 -8.70
N LEU A 67 20.60 -11.37 -8.25
CA LEU A 67 20.56 -9.99 -8.76
C LEU A 67 21.89 -9.26 -8.55
N VAL A 68 22.57 -9.50 -7.42
CA VAL A 68 23.87 -8.90 -7.10
C VAL A 68 25.02 -9.58 -7.85
N LYS A 69 24.97 -10.91 -8.06
CA LYS A 69 26.02 -11.68 -8.74
C LYS A 69 25.88 -11.72 -10.27
N GLY A 70 24.77 -11.26 -10.84
CA GLY A 70 24.51 -11.31 -12.28
C GLY A 70 24.28 -12.72 -12.84
N GLU A 71 24.10 -13.73 -11.97
CA GLU A 71 23.74 -15.09 -12.37
C GLU A 71 22.21 -15.21 -12.50
N ASN A 72 21.75 -15.81 -13.61
CA ASN A 72 20.35 -16.16 -13.80
C ASN A 72 19.96 -17.22 -12.77
N VAL A 73 19.41 -16.76 -11.65
CA VAL A 73 18.84 -17.64 -10.63
C VAL A 73 17.76 -18.46 -11.29
N ASN A 74 17.91 -19.78 -11.30
CA ASN A 74 16.90 -20.71 -11.79
C ASN A 74 15.67 -20.67 -10.87
N LEU A 75 14.88 -19.59 -10.97
CA LEU A 75 13.59 -19.37 -10.30
C LEU A 75 12.49 -20.30 -10.84
N GLU A 76 12.81 -21.10 -11.86
CA GLU A 76 11.90 -21.99 -12.58
C GLU A 76 11.34 -23.12 -11.68
N ASN A 77 12.07 -23.51 -10.62
CA ASN A 77 11.72 -24.67 -9.82
C ASN A 77 10.75 -24.42 -8.65
N ASP A 78 10.25 -23.19 -8.44
CA ASP A 78 9.43 -22.92 -7.26
C ASP A 78 8.38 -21.82 -7.49
N ARG A 79 7.33 -22.14 -8.26
CA ARG A 79 6.17 -21.25 -8.50
C ARG A 79 5.51 -20.75 -7.22
N ALA A 80 5.59 -21.51 -6.13
CA ALA A 80 5.06 -21.11 -4.83
C ALA A 80 5.89 -19.97 -4.23
N LYS A 81 7.21 -20.01 -4.42
CA LYS A 81 8.13 -18.96 -4.00
C LYS A 81 7.94 -17.66 -4.78
N ALA A 82 7.92 -17.73 -6.11
CA ALA A 82 7.70 -16.56 -6.97
C ALA A 82 6.39 -15.80 -6.64
N ARG A 83 5.29 -16.53 -6.36
CA ARG A 83 4.01 -15.92 -5.95
C ARG A 83 4.07 -15.16 -4.62
N LYS A 84 4.94 -15.56 -3.70
CA LYS A 84 5.13 -14.86 -2.42
C LYS A 84 5.88 -13.55 -2.65
N ILE A 85 6.92 -13.56 -3.50
CA ILE A 85 7.66 -12.35 -3.92
C ILE A 85 6.70 -11.36 -4.58
N GLU A 86 5.98 -11.82 -5.61
CA GLU A 86 5.04 -11.02 -6.38
C GLU A 86 4.02 -10.35 -5.45
N SER A 87 3.53 -11.06 -4.43
CA SER A 87 2.59 -10.47 -3.49
C SER A 87 3.21 -9.43 -2.55
N ILE A 88 4.47 -9.57 -2.14
CA ILE A 88 5.13 -8.59 -1.27
C ILE A 88 5.47 -7.34 -2.07
N VAL A 89 6.05 -7.52 -3.25
CA VAL A 89 6.36 -6.44 -4.19
C VAL A 89 5.06 -5.72 -4.60
N GLY A 90 3.96 -6.45 -4.82
CA GLY A 90 2.66 -5.84 -5.09
C GLY A 90 2.16 -4.92 -3.97
N ILE A 91 2.37 -5.27 -2.70
CA ILE A 91 2.02 -4.39 -1.57
C ILE A 91 2.87 -3.11 -1.57
N VAL A 92 4.17 -3.26 -1.85
CA VAL A 92 5.11 -2.12 -1.98
C VAL A 92 4.69 -1.18 -3.11
N ILE A 93 4.37 -1.73 -4.28
CA ILE A 93 3.95 -0.92 -5.45
C ILE A 93 2.67 -0.14 -5.13
N VAL A 94 1.66 -0.76 -4.52
CA VAL A 94 0.42 -0.05 -4.18
C VAL A 94 0.68 1.07 -3.16
N SER A 95 1.55 0.84 -2.17
CA SER A 95 1.93 1.89 -1.22
C SER A 95 2.75 3.02 -1.87
N ALA A 96 3.59 2.70 -2.85
CA ALA A 96 4.33 3.69 -3.63
C ALA A 96 3.39 4.53 -4.51
N VAL A 97 2.34 3.92 -5.08
CA VAL A 97 1.30 4.64 -5.83
C VAL A 97 0.55 5.62 -4.92
N VAL A 98 0.27 5.26 -3.67
CA VAL A 98 -0.31 6.20 -2.68
C VAL A 98 0.62 7.39 -2.47
N MET A 99 1.92 7.16 -2.29
CA MET A 99 2.91 8.22 -2.14
C MET A 99 2.98 9.14 -3.36
N ILE A 100 3.01 8.57 -4.57
CA ILE A 100 2.98 9.35 -5.81
C ILE A 100 1.69 10.18 -5.89
N GLY A 101 0.54 9.61 -5.51
CA GLY A 101 -0.73 10.32 -5.46
C GLY A 101 -0.71 11.54 -4.52
N ILE A 102 -0.04 11.42 -3.37
CA ILE A 102 0.18 12.54 -2.44
C ILE A 102 1.03 13.65 -3.10
N ILE A 103 2.11 13.29 -3.77
CA ILE A 103 2.98 14.26 -4.46
C ILE A 103 2.20 14.99 -5.55
N VAL A 104 1.44 14.24 -6.38
CA VAL A 104 0.59 14.82 -7.42
C VAL A 104 -0.45 15.76 -6.80
N PHE A 105 -1.04 15.40 -5.66
CA PHE A 105 -1.97 16.26 -4.95
C PHE A 105 -1.35 17.57 -4.48
N TYR A 106 -0.13 17.55 -3.93
CA TYR A 106 0.59 18.76 -3.53
C TYR A 106 0.90 19.65 -4.72
N ILE A 107 1.39 19.08 -5.81
CA ILE A 107 1.67 19.82 -7.05
C ILE A 107 0.39 20.46 -7.58
N ALA A 108 -0.69 19.68 -7.70
CA ALA A 108 -1.97 20.19 -8.18
C ALA A 108 -2.51 21.32 -7.29
N SER A 109 -2.44 21.15 -5.97
CA SER A 109 -2.86 22.16 -5.00
C SER A 109 -2.06 23.46 -5.16
N ALA A 110 -0.73 23.37 -5.30
CA ALA A 110 0.13 24.53 -5.48
C ALA A 110 -0.21 25.34 -6.74
N PHE A 111 -0.53 24.66 -7.84
CA PHE A 111 -0.93 25.32 -9.09
C PHE A 111 -2.35 25.90 -9.05
N LEU A 112 -3.29 25.23 -8.36
CA LEU A 112 -4.71 25.59 -8.40
C LEU A 112 -5.07 26.73 -7.44
N ILE A 113 -4.43 26.82 -6.27
CA ILE A 113 -4.82 27.77 -5.20
C ILE A 113 -4.83 29.24 -5.65
N ASN A 114 -3.99 29.62 -6.61
CA ASN A 114 -3.88 31.01 -7.10
C ASN A 114 -4.71 31.29 -8.37
N THR A 115 -5.52 30.34 -8.84
CA THR A 115 -6.31 30.53 -10.06
C THR A 115 -7.73 31.06 -9.75
N ASN A 116 -8.27 31.91 -10.62
CA ASN A 116 -9.64 32.42 -10.51
C ASN A 116 -10.70 31.30 -10.47
N LEU A 117 -10.39 30.13 -11.05
CA LEU A 117 -11.24 28.93 -11.00
C LEU A 117 -11.42 28.40 -9.57
N TYR A 118 -10.38 28.48 -8.75
CA TYR A 118 -10.41 28.03 -7.36
C TYR A 118 -11.23 28.98 -6.47
N ILE A 119 -11.08 30.29 -6.67
CA ILE A 119 -11.81 31.31 -5.90
C ILE A 119 -13.32 31.19 -6.14
N ASN A 120 -13.73 30.98 -7.40
CA ASN A 120 -15.14 30.85 -7.78
C ASN A 120 -15.78 29.52 -7.35
N ASN A 121 -15.00 28.43 -7.22
CA ASN A 121 -15.52 27.08 -6.96
C ASN A 121 -14.89 26.41 -5.73
N LYS A 122 -14.55 27.19 -4.71
CA LYS A 122 -13.83 26.72 -3.51
C LYS A 122 -14.46 25.49 -2.85
N ALA A 123 -15.80 25.42 -2.80
CA ALA A 123 -16.52 24.29 -2.22
C ALA A 123 -16.30 22.98 -2.98
N LEU A 124 -16.33 23.02 -4.33
CA LEU A 124 -16.09 21.83 -5.16
C LEU A 124 -14.65 21.33 -5.03
N PHE A 125 -13.67 22.23 -5.06
CA PHE A 125 -12.27 21.84 -4.86
C PHE A 125 -12.02 21.24 -3.47
N LYS A 126 -12.72 21.73 -2.44
CA LYS A 126 -12.68 21.15 -1.09
C LYS A 126 -13.23 19.73 -1.06
N ILE A 127 -14.40 19.49 -1.66
CA ILE A 127 -15.01 18.14 -1.76
C ILE A 127 -14.08 17.18 -2.49
N ILE A 128 -13.53 17.59 -3.64
CA ILE A 128 -12.62 16.76 -4.45
C ILE A 128 -11.37 16.42 -3.65
N SER A 129 -10.78 17.39 -2.96
CA SER A 129 -9.55 17.19 -2.18
C SER A 129 -9.76 16.23 -1.02
N VAL A 130 -10.84 16.40 -0.24
CA VAL A 130 -11.19 15.52 0.87
C VAL A 130 -11.48 14.11 0.37
N THR A 131 -12.25 13.97 -0.71
CA THR A 131 -12.55 12.68 -1.35
C THR A 131 -11.26 11.96 -1.78
N TYR A 132 -10.37 12.68 -2.44
CA TYR A 132 -9.11 12.12 -2.95
C TYR A 132 -8.20 11.63 -1.84
N ILE A 133 -7.97 12.46 -0.81
CA ILE A 133 -7.14 12.09 0.35
C ILE A 133 -7.76 10.91 1.10
N ASN A 134 -9.09 10.88 1.27
CA ASN A 134 -9.77 9.77 1.91
C ASN A 134 -9.62 8.47 1.10
N PHE A 135 -9.69 8.54 -0.23
CA PHE A 135 -9.45 7.40 -1.11
C PHE A 135 -8.02 6.84 -0.96
N LEU A 136 -7.03 7.73 -0.91
CA LEU A 136 -5.65 7.33 -0.63
C LEU A 136 -5.51 6.69 0.76
N ALA A 137 -6.20 7.23 1.77
CA ALA A 137 -6.16 6.71 3.14
C ALA A 137 -6.73 5.28 3.24
N ILE A 138 -7.89 5.02 2.63
CA ILE A 138 -8.49 3.68 2.58
C ILE A 138 -7.57 2.69 1.88
N THR A 139 -6.97 3.12 0.76
CA THR A 139 -6.00 2.30 0.02
C THR A 139 -4.78 1.96 0.87
N GLN A 140 -4.26 2.94 1.63
CA GLN A 140 -3.12 2.74 2.51
C GLN A 140 -3.46 1.81 3.69
N ILE A 141 -4.63 1.94 4.30
CA ILE A 141 -5.11 1.04 5.36
C ILE A 141 -5.17 -0.40 4.85
N TYR A 142 -5.68 -0.60 3.64
CA TYR A 142 -5.72 -1.92 3.02
C TYR A 142 -4.30 -2.49 2.79
N CYS A 143 -3.35 -1.67 2.35
CA CYS A 143 -1.95 -2.08 2.25
C CYS A 143 -1.36 -2.50 3.60
N VAL A 144 -1.56 -1.70 4.66
CA VAL A 144 -1.09 -2.04 6.01
C VAL A 144 -1.68 -3.36 6.48
N TYR A 145 -2.98 -3.59 6.26
CA TYR A 145 -3.62 -4.86 6.57
C TYR A 145 -2.96 -6.05 5.84
N LEU A 146 -2.63 -5.89 4.56
CA LEU A 146 -1.93 -6.93 3.80
C LEU A 146 -0.54 -7.21 4.35
N VAL A 147 0.22 -6.18 4.73
CA VAL A 147 1.53 -6.36 5.38
C VAL A 147 1.38 -7.14 6.68
N ILE A 148 0.45 -6.75 7.55
CA ILE A 148 0.20 -7.42 8.83
C ILE A 148 -0.15 -8.90 8.59
N LYS A 149 -1.06 -9.17 7.64
CA LYS A 149 -1.44 -10.54 7.29
C LYS A 149 -0.24 -11.38 6.83
N ARG A 150 0.68 -10.78 6.07
CA ARG A 150 1.92 -11.45 5.63
C ARG A 150 2.84 -11.74 6.81
N SER A 151 3.02 -10.77 7.71
CA SER A 151 3.79 -10.95 8.93
C SER A 151 3.24 -12.07 9.82
N VAL A 152 1.94 -12.12 10.05
CA VAL A 152 1.29 -13.18 10.85
C VAL A 152 1.42 -14.54 10.17
N SER A 153 1.18 -14.61 8.86
CA SER A 153 1.32 -15.86 8.11
C SER A 153 2.73 -16.42 8.19
N PHE A 154 3.73 -15.55 8.26
CA PHE A 154 5.12 -15.96 8.42
C PHE A 154 5.39 -16.54 9.80
N ILE A 155 4.97 -15.85 10.87
CA ILE A 155 5.12 -16.33 12.25
C ILE A 155 4.48 -17.71 12.41
N ASN A 156 3.27 -17.91 11.88
CA ASN A 156 2.60 -19.20 11.92
C ASN A 156 3.39 -20.29 11.17
N HIS A 157 4.02 -19.93 10.05
CA HIS A 157 4.88 -20.86 9.31
C HIS A 157 6.13 -21.25 10.11
N LEU A 158 6.74 -20.29 10.83
CA LEU A 158 7.88 -20.56 11.71
C LEU A 158 7.50 -21.48 12.87
N TYR A 159 6.40 -21.19 13.59
CA TYR A 159 5.95 -22.03 14.70
C TYR A 159 5.70 -23.47 14.25
N LYS A 160 5.08 -23.64 13.08
CA LYS A 160 4.85 -24.97 12.52
C LYS A 160 6.16 -25.70 12.23
N GLN A 161 7.13 -25.06 11.58
CA GLN A 161 8.43 -25.69 11.30
C GLN A 161 9.22 -26.06 12.56
N ILE A 162 9.16 -25.23 13.62
CA ILE A 162 9.82 -25.53 14.89
C ILE A 162 9.14 -26.72 15.58
N SER A 163 7.81 -26.76 15.56
CA SER A 163 7.04 -27.87 16.13
C SER A 163 7.33 -29.18 15.41
N ASP A 164 7.29 -29.19 14.08
CA ASP A 164 7.54 -30.39 13.27
C ASP A 164 8.94 -30.95 13.52
N LYS A 165 9.97 -30.08 13.57
CA LYS A 165 11.36 -30.48 13.89
C LYS A 165 11.52 -31.02 15.32
N LYS A 166 10.68 -30.61 16.26
CA LYS A 166 10.74 -31.09 17.64
C LYS A 166 10.15 -32.50 17.75
N THR A 167 9.08 -32.78 17.01
CA THR A 167 8.46 -34.12 16.95
C THR A 167 9.38 -35.13 16.26
N GLU A 168 10.06 -34.73 15.18
CA GLU A 168 11.00 -35.58 14.46
C GLU A 168 12.25 -35.96 15.28
N LYS A 169 12.64 -35.14 16.25
CA LYS A 169 13.74 -35.44 17.19
C LYS A 169 13.34 -36.36 18.36
N LEU A 170 12.05 -36.61 18.55
CA LEU A 170 11.51 -37.42 19.64
C LEU A 170 11.13 -38.85 19.18
N LEU A 171 11.23 -39.12 17.88
CA LEU A 171 11.09 -40.43 17.25
C LEU A 171 12.47 -40.98 16.90
#